data_AF-A0A930QBZ7-F1
#
_entry.id   AF-A0A930QBZ7-F1
#
_cell.length_a   1.000
_cell.length_b   1.000
_cell.length_c   1.000
_cell.angle_alpha   90.00
_cell.angle_beta   90.00
_cell.angle_gamma   90.00
#
_symmetry.space_group_name_H-M   'P 1'
#
loop_
_entity.id
_entity.type
_entity.pdbx_description
1 polymer ?
#
loop_
_entity_poly.entity_id
_entity_poly.type
_entity_poly.pdbx_seq_one_letter_code
_entity_poly.pdbx_strand_id
1 'polypeptide(L)'
;MENVYALVKRFYLAHGRAQIFVPRTLTERYLREAAWRGESAEGLCTDWYCIEDFLTVIMRRDESLARLLIHIDYLALFFRFADAHIDRRPLKRHAEDYFKRMNDFLTYLDETGKYEIDFGELDADLEMFYLTGRFRLPERVEWEEIEGLTLEDIEEDERIEMEELNLQLNELLHEIGEYFRRPMYQREIGRAAMIYTGNLYDASAYEQSSDEEKEAFWLRFWDYFFFDYHLISTDETPIEHFCAKEDKTLRQDEREILRDLLAARFAVLTVEETYEDHIVCSDLLREEEVVLPRPDIPGALEKNILFGHICDEGMMMLNYITAVPASRPLQRRIKDTIQQEYELFLYQSPKADMDDFLAREAALVRHTIHMLASRARLNVLPQHALPPRRPKWTRSQHRCAEEFSALAVVSEALGFSHHARDLLGTMFFDYAQFDLKRAQTAEMLTAAIFLFAEINGIDLTSLTELYHVLGSNKRSVNAAYRRMRETLGCVPFDPRYLSEEGFVTMLCGAAMRKVDEKTES
;
A
#
# COMPACT_ATOMS: atom_id res chain seq x y z
N MET A 1 37.23 -43.47 -18.97
CA MET A 1 36.72 -42.22 -18.38
C MET A 1 37.85 -41.59 -17.60
N GLU A 2 38.12 -40.31 -17.88
CA GLU A 2 39.06 -39.50 -17.11
C GLU A 2 38.47 -39.25 -15.72
N ASN A 3 39.30 -39.22 -14.67
CA ASN A 3 38.82 -38.97 -13.30
C ASN A 3 38.38 -37.51 -13.16
N VAL A 4 37.23 -37.24 -12.51
CA VAL A 4 36.72 -35.88 -12.25
C VAL A 4 37.77 -34.93 -11.67
N TYR A 5 38.62 -35.37 -10.74
CA TYR A 5 39.66 -34.52 -10.16
C TYR A 5 40.77 -34.14 -11.16
N ALA A 6 40.97 -34.94 -12.21
CA ALA A 6 41.87 -34.58 -13.30
C ALA A 6 41.25 -33.51 -14.21
N LEU A 7 39.93 -33.57 -14.45
CA LEU A 7 39.18 -32.54 -15.17
C LEU A 7 39.25 -31.20 -14.44
N VAL A 8 38.91 -31.18 -13.14
CA VAL A 8 39.02 -30.01 -12.27
C VAL A 8 40.43 -29.41 -12.34
N LYS A 9 41.45 -30.25 -12.14
CA LYS A 9 42.85 -29.79 -12.16
C LYS A 9 43.22 -29.18 -13.52
N ARG A 10 42.78 -29.77 -14.63
CA ARG A 10 43.06 -29.27 -15.98
C ARG A 10 42.42 -27.90 -16.20
N PHE A 11 41.16 -27.74 -15.80
CA PHE A 11 40.46 -26.46 -15.92
C PHE A 11 41.18 -25.35 -15.16
N TYR A 12 41.42 -25.51 -13.85
CA TYR A 12 42.10 -24.48 -13.05
C TYR A 12 43.55 -24.19 -13.47
N LEU A 13 44.20 -25.10 -14.19
CA LEU A 13 45.52 -24.84 -14.79
C LEU A 13 45.41 -23.98 -16.06
N ALA A 14 44.36 -24.20 -16.87
CA ALA A 14 44.08 -23.39 -18.05
C ALA A 14 43.46 -22.03 -17.69
N HIS A 15 42.72 -21.98 -16.58
CA HIS A 15 41.83 -20.90 -16.18
C HIS A 15 42.16 -20.41 -14.75
N GLY A 16 43.35 -19.83 -14.58
CA GLY A 16 43.84 -19.39 -13.26
C GLY A 16 42.93 -18.39 -12.54
N ARG A 17 42.23 -17.53 -13.29
CA ARG A 17 41.26 -16.54 -12.77
C ARG A 17 40.08 -17.20 -12.03
N ALA A 18 39.76 -18.46 -12.32
CA ALA A 18 38.72 -19.19 -11.59
C ALA A 18 38.99 -19.24 -10.07
N GLN A 19 40.26 -19.17 -9.64
CA GLN A 19 40.64 -19.19 -8.22
C GLN A 19 40.13 -17.98 -7.43
N ILE A 20 39.87 -16.86 -8.12
CA ILE A 20 39.39 -15.62 -7.51
C ILE A 20 37.92 -15.80 -7.09
N PHE A 21 37.12 -16.37 -7.99
CA PHE A 21 35.69 -16.61 -7.77
C PHE A 21 35.47 -17.84 -6.90
N VAL A 22 35.88 -19.02 -7.35
CA VAL A 22 35.72 -20.27 -6.60
C VAL A 22 37.05 -21.00 -6.53
N PRO A 23 37.71 -21.08 -5.36
CA PRO A 23 38.97 -21.77 -5.22
C PRO A 23 38.86 -23.26 -5.57
N ARG A 24 39.85 -23.78 -6.30
CA ARG A 24 39.91 -25.21 -6.67
C ARG A 24 39.74 -26.14 -5.46
N THR A 25 40.31 -25.76 -4.33
CA THR A 25 40.26 -26.55 -3.09
C THR A 25 38.85 -26.69 -2.54
N LEU A 26 37.96 -25.73 -2.82
CA LEU A 26 36.57 -25.74 -2.42
C LEU A 26 35.77 -26.65 -3.36
N THR A 27 35.95 -26.50 -4.67
CA THR A 27 35.32 -27.36 -5.69
C THR A 27 35.69 -28.83 -5.53
N GLU A 28 36.98 -29.13 -5.29
CA GLU A 28 37.41 -30.51 -5.01
C GLU A 28 36.82 -31.06 -3.70
N ARG A 29 36.56 -30.21 -2.72
CA ARG A 29 35.97 -30.63 -1.44
C ARG A 29 34.49 -30.98 -1.61
N TYR A 30 33.74 -30.13 -2.31
CA TYR A 30 32.36 -30.41 -2.71
C TYR A 30 32.24 -31.78 -3.39
N LEU A 31 33.05 -32.02 -4.44
CA LEU A 31 33.03 -33.29 -5.18
C LEU A 31 33.44 -34.49 -4.33
N ARG A 32 34.36 -34.32 -3.36
CA ARG A 32 34.69 -35.38 -2.39
C ARG A 32 33.51 -35.68 -1.48
N GLU A 33 32.84 -34.67 -0.96
CA GLU A 33 31.68 -34.86 -0.09
C GLU A 33 30.50 -35.52 -0.84
N ALA A 34 30.27 -35.16 -2.10
CA ALA A 34 29.33 -35.86 -2.98
C ALA A 34 29.71 -37.34 -3.16
N ALA A 35 30.98 -37.64 -3.42
CA ALA A 35 31.48 -39.01 -3.54
C ALA A 35 31.29 -39.81 -2.23
N TRP A 36 31.49 -39.17 -1.07
CA TRP A 36 31.28 -39.78 0.24
C TRP A 36 29.79 -40.06 0.53
N ARG A 37 28.89 -39.23 0.01
CA ARG A 37 27.43 -39.46 0.06
C ARG A 37 26.94 -40.55 -0.90
N GLY A 38 27.84 -41.11 -1.72
CA GLY A 38 27.57 -42.25 -2.60
C GLY A 38 27.33 -41.87 -4.07
N GLU A 39 27.68 -40.65 -4.49
CA GLU A 39 27.55 -40.24 -5.89
C GLU A 39 28.42 -41.10 -6.81
N SER A 40 27.88 -41.42 -7.99
CA SER A 40 28.56 -42.26 -8.97
C SER A 40 29.70 -41.50 -9.66
N ALA A 41 30.65 -42.22 -10.26
CA ALA A 41 31.73 -41.58 -11.01
C ALA A 41 31.22 -40.73 -12.20
N GLU A 42 30.13 -41.15 -12.82
CA GLU A 42 29.47 -40.43 -13.92
C GLU A 42 28.67 -39.22 -13.41
N GLY A 43 28.02 -39.37 -12.25
CA GLY A 43 27.35 -38.26 -11.55
C GLY A 43 28.32 -37.17 -11.11
N LEU A 44 29.49 -37.53 -10.56
CA LEU A 44 30.53 -36.56 -10.20
C LEU A 44 31.08 -35.81 -11.42
N CYS A 45 31.20 -36.47 -12.58
CA CYS A 45 31.56 -35.79 -13.82
C CYS A 45 30.46 -34.81 -14.27
N THR A 46 29.19 -35.19 -14.10
CA THR A 46 28.04 -34.33 -14.41
C THR A 46 28.00 -33.10 -13.51
N ASP A 47 28.21 -33.28 -12.20
CA ASP A 47 28.36 -32.17 -11.25
C ASP A 47 29.47 -31.22 -11.69
N TRP A 48 30.62 -31.79 -12.08
CA TRP A 48 31.73 -30.99 -12.59
C TRP A 48 31.38 -30.23 -13.87
N TYR A 49 30.65 -30.81 -14.81
CA TYR A 49 30.25 -30.10 -16.04
C TYR A 49 29.34 -28.91 -15.74
N CYS A 50 28.37 -29.05 -14.83
CA CYS A 50 27.55 -27.93 -14.38
C CYS A 50 28.41 -26.82 -13.76
N ILE A 51 29.35 -27.20 -12.89
CA ILE A 51 30.28 -26.26 -12.23
C ILE A 51 31.21 -25.60 -13.25
N GLU A 52 31.74 -26.35 -14.23
CA GLU A 52 32.64 -25.84 -15.26
C GLU A 52 31.98 -24.77 -16.13
N ASP A 53 30.73 -24.99 -16.55
CA ASP A 53 29.96 -24.00 -17.30
C ASP A 53 29.72 -22.72 -16.47
N PHE A 54 29.30 -22.89 -15.22
CA PHE A 54 29.13 -21.79 -14.27
C PHE A 54 30.42 -20.99 -14.07
N LEU A 55 31.54 -21.66 -13.79
CA LEU A 55 32.85 -21.02 -13.61
C LEU A 55 33.29 -20.28 -14.86
N THR A 56 33.02 -20.82 -16.04
CA THR A 56 33.39 -20.21 -17.32
C THR A 56 32.68 -18.87 -17.53
N VAL A 57 31.43 -18.74 -17.06
CA VAL A 57 30.66 -17.49 -17.16
C VAL A 57 31.12 -16.48 -16.12
N ILE A 58 31.14 -16.84 -14.83
CA ILE A 58 31.49 -15.88 -13.76
C ILE A 58 32.92 -15.33 -13.91
N MET A 59 33.82 -16.10 -14.53
CA MET A 59 35.21 -15.68 -14.77
C MET A 59 35.36 -14.46 -15.69
N ARG A 60 34.33 -14.11 -16.47
CA ARG A 60 34.35 -12.96 -17.37
C ARG A 60 33.95 -11.65 -16.68
N ARG A 61 33.42 -11.75 -15.46
CA ARG A 61 33.10 -10.62 -14.57
C ARG A 61 34.35 -10.02 -13.95
N ASP A 62 34.24 -8.79 -13.48
CA ASP A 62 35.31 -8.13 -12.73
C ASP A 62 35.61 -8.82 -11.38
N GLU A 63 36.82 -8.62 -10.85
CA GLU A 63 37.23 -9.19 -9.56
C GLU A 63 36.45 -8.60 -8.37
N SER A 64 35.84 -7.42 -8.51
CA SER A 64 34.93 -6.83 -7.51
C SER A 64 33.73 -7.72 -7.17
N LEU A 65 33.24 -8.49 -8.14
CA LEU A 65 32.16 -9.46 -7.96
C LEU A 65 32.64 -10.82 -7.42
N ALA A 66 33.90 -10.92 -7.00
CA ALA A 66 34.41 -12.13 -6.38
C ALA A 66 33.60 -12.45 -5.12
N ARG A 67 32.99 -13.64 -5.10
CA ARG A 67 32.11 -14.16 -4.04
C ARG A 67 30.69 -13.59 -4.01
N LEU A 68 30.38 -12.62 -4.88
CA LEU A 68 29.01 -12.17 -5.14
C LEU A 68 28.48 -12.95 -6.36
N LEU A 69 27.62 -13.94 -6.09
CA LEU A 69 27.04 -14.82 -7.10
C LEU A 69 25.57 -14.43 -7.35
N ILE A 70 25.39 -13.17 -7.77
CA ILE A 70 24.12 -12.53 -8.10
C ILE A 70 24.03 -12.23 -9.60
N HIS A 71 22.83 -11.98 -10.11
CA HIS A 71 22.55 -11.66 -11.52
C HIS A 71 23.09 -12.72 -12.48
N ILE A 72 22.89 -14.00 -12.16
CA ILE A 72 23.32 -15.16 -12.95
C ILE A 72 22.12 -15.81 -13.67
N ASP A 73 22.07 -15.73 -15.00
CA ASP A 73 21.11 -16.43 -15.88
C ASP A 73 21.41 -17.95 -16.01
N TYR A 74 20.94 -18.70 -15.02
CA TYR A 74 21.03 -20.15 -14.96
C TYR A 74 20.26 -20.85 -16.10
N LEU A 75 19.27 -20.20 -16.69
CA LEU A 75 18.56 -20.70 -17.87
C LEU A 75 19.50 -20.81 -19.09
N ALA A 76 20.32 -19.79 -19.36
CA ALA A 76 21.30 -19.81 -20.43
C ALA A 76 22.46 -20.77 -20.11
N LEU A 77 22.90 -20.88 -18.85
CA LEU A 77 23.85 -21.92 -18.43
C LEU A 77 23.31 -23.34 -18.69
N PHE A 78 22.03 -23.58 -18.41
CA PHE A 78 21.39 -24.86 -18.72
C PHE A 78 21.41 -25.15 -20.22
N PHE A 79 21.11 -24.17 -21.07
CA PHE A 79 21.14 -24.40 -22.52
C PHE A 79 22.54 -24.71 -23.05
N ARG A 80 23.58 -24.08 -22.50
CA ARG A 80 24.98 -24.43 -22.79
C ARG A 80 25.32 -25.86 -22.38
N PHE A 81 24.98 -26.22 -21.15
CA PHE A 81 25.15 -27.59 -20.65
C PHE A 81 24.41 -28.60 -21.52
N ALA A 82 23.16 -28.28 -21.90
CA ALA A 82 22.33 -29.13 -22.73
C ALA A 82 22.92 -29.36 -24.12
N ASP A 83 23.45 -28.32 -24.76
CA ASP A 83 24.07 -28.43 -26.08
C ASP A 83 25.35 -29.26 -26.07
N ALA A 84 26.11 -29.24 -24.95
CA ALA A 84 27.34 -30.00 -24.80
C ALA A 84 27.13 -31.46 -24.37
N HIS A 85 26.10 -31.74 -23.57
CA HIS A 85 25.98 -33.00 -22.82
C HIS A 85 24.68 -33.78 -23.07
N ILE A 86 23.70 -33.23 -23.79
CA ILE A 86 22.43 -33.90 -24.06
C ILE A 86 22.31 -34.21 -25.56
N ASP A 87 22.43 -35.49 -25.91
CA ASP A 87 22.23 -36.01 -27.27
C ASP A 87 20.72 -36.05 -27.65
N ARG A 88 20.00 -34.91 -27.63
CA ARG A 88 18.63 -34.63 -28.16
C ARG A 88 18.01 -33.41 -27.48
N ARG A 89 16.77 -33.07 -27.87
CA ARG A 89 15.95 -32.07 -27.18
C ARG A 89 15.89 -32.33 -25.67
N PRO A 90 16.19 -31.33 -24.81
CA PRO A 90 16.11 -31.49 -23.37
C PRO A 90 14.70 -31.84 -22.91
N LEU A 91 14.63 -32.66 -21.86
CA LEU A 91 13.39 -33.13 -21.23
C LEU A 91 13.30 -32.56 -19.82
N LYS A 92 12.10 -32.62 -19.23
CA LYS A 92 11.83 -32.19 -17.85
C LYS A 92 12.90 -32.63 -16.85
N ARG A 93 13.22 -33.93 -16.85
CA ARG A 93 14.23 -34.52 -15.94
C ARG A 93 15.63 -33.92 -16.10
N HIS A 94 15.99 -33.41 -17.28
CA HIS A 94 17.33 -32.84 -17.50
C HIS A 94 17.41 -31.43 -16.93
N ALA A 95 16.36 -30.62 -17.10
CA ALA A 95 16.27 -29.30 -16.48
C ALA A 95 16.26 -29.45 -14.95
N GLU A 96 15.34 -30.23 -14.40
CA GLU A 96 15.25 -30.44 -12.95
C GLU A 96 16.56 -30.99 -12.35
N ASP A 97 17.25 -31.91 -13.04
CA ASP A 97 18.54 -32.44 -12.56
C ASP A 97 19.65 -31.37 -12.60
N TYR A 98 19.72 -30.56 -13.67
CA TYR A 98 20.69 -29.46 -13.76
C TYR A 98 20.50 -28.43 -12.64
N PHE A 99 19.28 -27.89 -12.51
CA PHE A 99 18.96 -26.88 -11.48
C PHE A 99 19.17 -27.44 -10.07
N LYS A 100 18.81 -28.71 -9.83
CA LYS A 100 19.10 -29.37 -8.55
C LYS A 100 20.60 -29.44 -8.27
N ARG A 101 21.44 -29.80 -9.25
CA ARG A 101 22.90 -29.87 -9.07
C ARG A 101 23.51 -28.50 -8.82
N MET A 102 23.03 -27.48 -9.52
CA MET A 102 23.44 -26.10 -9.28
C MET A 102 23.03 -25.64 -7.89
N ASN A 103 21.79 -25.90 -7.48
CA ASN A 103 21.33 -25.62 -6.13
C ASN A 103 22.20 -26.30 -5.07
N ASP A 104 22.45 -27.61 -5.21
CA ASP A 104 23.29 -28.39 -4.28
C ASP A 104 24.73 -27.81 -4.16
N PHE A 105 25.29 -27.32 -5.26
CA PHE A 105 26.61 -26.69 -5.29
C PHE A 105 26.61 -25.28 -4.68
N LEU A 106 25.62 -24.45 -5.01
CA LEU A 106 25.48 -23.09 -4.50
C LEU A 106 25.19 -23.10 -3.00
N THR A 107 24.29 -23.96 -2.52
CA THR A 107 24.07 -24.17 -1.08
C THR A 107 25.37 -24.56 -0.36
N TYR A 108 26.19 -25.41 -0.97
CA TYR A 108 27.50 -25.74 -0.40
C TYR A 108 28.42 -24.52 -0.29
N LEU A 109 28.44 -23.63 -1.30
CA LEU A 109 29.22 -22.40 -1.25
C LEU A 109 28.69 -21.43 -0.17
N ASP A 110 27.38 -21.25 -0.09
CA ASP A 110 26.69 -20.42 0.91
C ASP A 110 26.96 -20.90 2.34
N GLU A 111 26.80 -22.20 2.61
CA GLU A 111 27.05 -22.81 3.93
C GLU A 111 28.51 -22.67 4.41
N THR A 112 29.45 -22.40 3.50
CA THR A 112 30.85 -22.10 3.90
C THR A 112 31.03 -20.70 4.49
N GLY A 113 30.00 -19.84 4.40
CA GLY A 113 29.92 -18.49 4.95
C GLY A 113 30.82 -17.48 4.22
N LYS A 114 31.13 -17.73 2.94
CA LYS A 114 32.09 -16.93 2.16
C LYS A 114 31.52 -16.35 0.88
N TYR A 115 30.30 -16.72 0.52
CA TYR A 115 29.65 -16.36 -0.73
C TYR A 115 28.30 -15.75 -0.40
N GLU A 116 27.94 -14.70 -1.12
CA GLU A 116 26.58 -14.16 -1.14
C GLU A 116 25.94 -14.64 -2.44
N ILE A 117 24.83 -15.35 -2.32
CA ILE A 117 24.17 -16.05 -3.44
C ILE A 117 22.70 -15.66 -3.42
N ASP A 118 22.19 -15.25 -4.57
CA ASP A 118 20.76 -15.11 -4.78
C ASP A 118 20.18 -16.43 -5.33
N PHE A 119 19.40 -17.13 -4.50
CA PHE A 119 18.69 -18.34 -4.90
C PHE A 119 17.39 -18.01 -5.67
N GLY A 120 16.88 -16.78 -5.56
CA GLY A 120 15.66 -16.34 -6.23
C GLY A 120 15.78 -16.43 -7.75
N GLU A 121 16.91 -16.04 -8.32
CA GLU A 121 17.18 -16.15 -9.76
C GLU A 121 17.20 -17.60 -10.25
N LEU A 122 17.83 -18.49 -9.47
CA LEU A 122 17.88 -19.92 -9.80
C LEU A 122 16.47 -20.54 -9.83
N ASP A 123 15.63 -20.17 -8.86
CA ASP A 123 14.26 -20.63 -8.78
C ASP A 123 13.40 -20.02 -9.91
N ALA A 124 13.53 -18.72 -10.18
CA ALA A 124 12.83 -18.03 -11.26
C ALA A 124 13.16 -18.63 -12.64
N ASP A 125 14.44 -18.91 -12.92
CA ASP A 125 14.88 -19.55 -14.16
C ASP A 125 14.37 -20.98 -14.31
N LEU A 126 14.21 -21.71 -13.20
CA LEU A 126 13.57 -23.01 -13.22
C LEU A 126 12.06 -22.89 -13.51
N GLU A 127 11.39 -21.88 -12.93
CA GLU A 127 9.97 -21.61 -13.15
C GLU A 127 9.64 -21.28 -14.61
N MET A 128 10.58 -20.67 -15.36
CA MET A 128 10.43 -20.41 -16.80
C MET A 128 10.14 -21.68 -17.62
N PHE A 129 10.54 -22.86 -17.15
CA PHE A 129 10.19 -24.14 -17.78
C PHE A 129 8.71 -24.54 -17.59
N TYR A 130 7.92 -23.79 -16.83
CA TYR A 130 6.57 -24.17 -16.43
C TYR A 130 5.53 -23.09 -16.79
N LEU A 131 4.90 -23.23 -17.96
CA LEU A 131 3.72 -22.41 -18.29
C LEU A 131 2.45 -23.07 -17.72
N THR A 132 1.77 -22.44 -16.77
CA THR A 132 0.54 -22.97 -16.12
C THR A 132 0.76 -24.36 -15.47
N GLY A 133 1.93 -24.58 -14.89
CA GLY A 133 2.32 -25.85 -14.27
C GLY A 133 2.63 -26.99 -15.24
N ARG A 134 2.66 -26.71 -16.57
CA ARG A 134 3.06 -27.70 -17.59
C ARG A 134 4.46 -27.40 -18.08
N PHE A 135 5.30 -28.44 -18.07
CA PHE A 135 6.66 -28.34 -18.59
C PHE A 135 6.67 -27.95 -20.08
N ARG A 136 7.39 -26.88 -20.40
CA ARG A 136 7.74 -26.44 -21.75
C ARG A 136 9.20 -26.04 -21.77
N LEU A 137 9.84 -26.25 -22.90
CA LEU A 137 11.18 -25.72 -23.12
C LEU A 137 11.02 -24.22 -23.45
N PRO A 138 11.64 -23.31 -22.68
CA PRO A 138 11.67 -21.88 -23.00
C PRO A 138 12.30 -21.61 -24.36
N GLU A 139 12.12 -20.39 -24.87
CA GLU A 139 12.94 -19.94 -26.00
C GLU A 139 14.41 -19.96 -25.61
N ARG A 140 15.28 -20.24 -26.58
CA ARG A 140 16.71 -20.24 -26.31
C ARG A 140 17.14 -18.81 -26.04
N VAL A 141 17.69 -18.59 -24.86
CA VAL A 141 18.39 -17.36 -24.51
C VAL A 141 19.87 -17.62 -24.77
N GLU A 142 20.46 -16.83 -25.66
CA GLU A 142 21.91 -16.72 -25.71
C GLU A 142 22.28 -15.74 -24.61
N TRP A 143 23.16 -16.14 -23.69
CA TRP A 143 23.61 -15.24 -22.64
C TRP A 143 24.23 -13.99 -23.28
N GLU A 144 23.64 -12.82 -23.06
CA GLU A 144 24.26 -11.53 -23.40
C GLU A 144 25.29 -11.20 -22.31
N GLU A 145 26.56 -11.34 -22.65
CA GLU A 145 27.63 -11.27 -21.67
C GLU A 145 28.28 -9.90 -21.71
N ILE A 146 28.14 -9.13 -20.63
CA ILE A 146 28.87 -7.88 -20.44
C ILE A 146 30.28 -8.26 -19.94
N GLU A 147 31.25 -8.28 -20.85
CA GLU A 147 32.65 -8.52 -20.49
C GLU A 147 33.14 -7.42 -19.53
N GLY A 148 33.61 -7.83 -18.35
CA GLY A 148 34.08 -6.90 -17.33
C GLY A 148 32.99 -6.29 -16.46
N LEU A 149 31.78 -6.85 -16.43
CA LEU A 149 30.70 -6.46 -15.51
C LEU A 149 31.24 -6.24 -14.09
N THR A 150 31.08 -5.02 -13.58
CA THR A 150 31.46 -4.59 -12.25
C THR A 150 30.25 -4.47 -11.33
N LEU A 151 30.49 -4.29 -10.03
CA LEU A 151 29.41 -3.95 -9.10
C LEU A 151 28.74 -2.60 -9.44
N GLU A 152 29.52 -1.62 -9.90
CA GLU A 152 29.01 -0.30 -10.30
C GLU A 152 28.05 -0.40 -11.51
N ASP A 153 28.34 -1.31 -12.45
CA ASP A 153 27.45 -1.55 -13.61
C ASP A 153 26.11 -2.18 -13.17
N ILE A 154 26.14 -3.14 -12.24
CA ILE A 154 24.92 -3.76 -11.68
C ILE A 154 24.08 -2.72 -10.94
N GLU A 155 24.70 -1.91 -10.07
CA GLU A 155 24.01 -0.85 -9.35
C GLU A 155 23.44 0.23 -10.29
N GLU A 156 24.11 0.51 -11.42
CA GLU A 156 23.63 1.44 -12.43
C GLU A 156 22.45 0.88 -13.23
N ASP A 157 22.49 -0.39 -13.64
CA ASP A 157 21.39 -1.07 -14.33
C ASP A 157 20.14 -1.14 -13.42
N GLU A 158 20.31 -1.56 -12.17
CA GLU A 158 19.22 -1.57 -11.17
C GLU A 158 18.61 -0.17 -11.00
N ARG A 159 19.44 0.88 -10.96
CA ARG A 159 18.96 2.26 -10.90
C ARG A 159 18.15 2.65 -12.12
N ILE A 160 18.58 2.27 -13.33
CA ILE A 160 17.86 2.56 -14.58
C ILE A 160 16.52 1.83 -14.61
N GLU A 161 16.47 0.56 -14.25
CA GLU A 161 15.22 -0.21 -14.18
C GLU A 161 14.23 0.42 -13.19
N MET A 162 14.72 0.86 -12.03
CA MET A 162 13.92 1.58 -11.04
C MET A 162 13.40 2.93 -11.57
N GLU A 163 14.20 3.68 -12.34
CA GLU A 163 13.77 4.91 -12.99
C GLU A 163 12.68 4.65 -14.04
N GLU A 164 12.81 3.60 -14.85
CA GLU A 164 11.80 3.19 -15.84
C GLU A 164 10.49 2.76 -15.18
N LEU A 165 10.56 1.96 -14.12
CA LEU A 165 9.39 1.54 -13.35
C LEU A 165 8.67 2.75 -12.72
N ASN A 166 9.42 3.71 -12.19
CA ASN A 166 8.86 4.97 -11.68
C ASN A 166 8.17 5.81 -12.77
N LEU A 167 8.71 5.83 -13.99
CA LEU A 167 8.07 6.51 -15.12
C LEU A 167 6.74 5.83 -15.50
N GLN A 168 6.73 4.50 -15.63
CA GLN A 168 5.52 3.73 -15.94
C GLN A 168 4.44 3.90 -14.88
N LEU A 169 4.84 3.87 -13.59
CA LEU A 169 3.96 4.15 -12.47
C LEU A 169 3.31 5.54 -12.58
N ASN A 170 4.11 6.58 -12.83
CA ASN A 170 3.59 7.95 -12.97
C ASN A 170 2.65 8.11 -14.18
N GLU A 171 2.95 7.46 -15.31
CA GLU A 171 2.08 7.45 -16.49
C GLU A 171 0.72 6.81 -16.19
N LEU A 172 0.72 5.66 -15.50
CA LEU A 172 -0.49 4.97 -15.10
C LEU A 172 -1.35 5.82 -14.13
N LEU A 173 -0.73 6.43 -13.11
CA LEU A 173 -1.45 7.33 -12.19
C LEU A 173 -2.01 8.56 -12.91
N HIS A 174 -1.30 9.07 -13.92
CA HIS A 174 -1.81 10.15 -14.77
C HIS A 174 -3.04 9.69 -15.57
N GLU A 175 -3.03 8.49 -16.14
CA GLU A 175 -4.17 7.91 -16.84
C GLU A 175 -5.40 7.74 -15.92
N ILE A 176 -5.20 7.22 -14.71
CA ILE A 176 -6.25 7.12 -13.69
C ILE A 176 -6.79 8.52 -13.36
N GLY A 177 -5.92 9.52 -13.20
CA GLY A 177 -6.31 10.91 -13.01
C GLY A 177 -7.20 11.45 -14.14
N GLU A 178 -6.84 11.21 -15.40
CA GLU A 178 -7.64 11.59 -16.57
C GLU A 178 -9.00 10.86 -16.62
N TYR A 179 -9.03 9.58 -16.23
CA TYR A 179 -10.29 8.83 -16.12
C TYR A 179 -11.28 9.51 -15.16
N PHE A 180 -10.82 9.97 -13.99
CA PHE A 180 -11.68 10.64 -13.00
C PHE A 180 -11.95 12.12 -13.30
N ARG A 181 -11.27 12.74 -14.28
CA ARG A 181 -11.61 14.09 -14.77
C ARG A 181 -12.88 14.11 -15.63
N ARG A 182 -13.38 12.96 -16.09
CA ARG A 182 -14.61 12.83 -16.89
C ARG A 182 -15.82 13.46 -16.16
N PRO A 183 -16.78 14.10 -16.88
CA PRO A 183 -17.88 14.83 -16.25
C PRO A 183 -18.72 14.06 -15.24
N MET A 184 -18.85 12.74 -15.41
CA MET A 184 -19.61 11.88 -14.50
C MET A 184 -19.01 11.79 -13.08
N TYR A 185 -17.71 12.03 -12.92
CA TYR A 185 -16.99 11.94 -11.64
C TYR A 185 -16.74 13.31 -10.98
N GLN A 186 -17.24 14.41 -11.55
CA GLN A 186 -17.03 15.76 -11.01
C GLN A 186 -17.54 15.91 -9.58
N ARG A 187 -18.63 15.18 -9.22
CA ARG A 187 -19.14 15.14 -7.85
C ARG A 187 -18.16 14.47 -6.89
N GLU A 188 -17.46 13.43 -7.33
CA GLU A 188 -16.47 12.70 -6.53
C GLU A 188 -15.26 13.61 -6.24
N ILE A 189 -14.72 14.27 -7.26
CA ILE A 189 -13.60 15.20 -7.11
C ILE A 189 -13.97 16.36 -6.16
N GLY A 190 -15.17 16.92 -6.31
CA GLY A 190 -15.65 17.99 -5.43
C GLY A 190 -15.73 17.56 -3.97
N ARG A 191 -16.30 16.37 -3.70
CA ARG A 191 -16.38 15.80 -2.34
C ARG A 191 -14.99 15.51 -1.77
N ALA A 192 -14.14 14.84 -2.54
CA ALA A 192 -12.76 14.54 -2.14
C ALA A 192 -11.98 15.80 -1.78
N ALA A 193 -12.08 16.86 -2.58
CA ALA A 193 -11.41 18.13 -2.31
C ALA A 193 -11.91 18.77 -1.00
N MET A 194 -13.20 18.71 -0.71
CA MET A 194 -13.76 19.22 0.56
C MET A 194 -13.21 18.46 1.77
N ILE A 195 -13.13 17.14 1.69
CA ILE A 195 -12.57 16.29 2.76
C ILE A 195 -11.08 16.55 2.91
N TYR A 196 -10.32 16.52 1.81
CA TYR A 196 -8.88 16.72 1.80
C TYR A 196 -8.46 18.09 2.37
N THR A 197 -9.27 19.13 2.15
CA THR A 197 -9.01 20.49 2.65
C THR A 197 -9.67 20.76 4.01
N GLY A 198 -10.47 19.81 4.53
CA GLY A 198 -11.14 19.92 5.83
C GLY A 198 -12.14 21.06 5.92
N ASN A 199 -12.81 21.42 4.82
CA ASN A 199 -13.66 22.61 4.70
C ASN A 199 -12.96 23.95 5.03
N LEU A 200 -11.62 23.95 5.13
CA LEU A 200 -10.78 25.13 5.34
C LEU A 200 -10.20 25.66 4.02
N TYR A 201 -10.69 25.20 2.87
CA TYR A 201 -10.22 25.64 1.57
C TYR A 201 -10.43 27.14 1.39
N ASP A 202 -9.35 27.90 1.55
CA ASP A 202 -9.29 29.30 1.19
C ASP A 202 -8.90 29.40 -0.28
N ALA A 203 -9.92 29.49 -1.14
CA ALA A 203 -9.73 29.68 -2.58
C ALA A 203 -8.85 30.90 -2.91
N SER A 204 -8.89 31.94 -2.07
CA SER A 204 -8.11 33.15 -2.27
C SER A 204 -6.63 32.94 -1.91
N ALA A 205 -6.33 32.16 -0.86
CA ALA A 205 -4.98 31.78 -0.51
C ALA A 205 -4.37 30.81 -1.55
N TYR A 206 -5.19 29.88 -2.07
CA TYR A 206 -4.77 28.98 -3.14
C TYR A 206 -4.46 29.75 -4.44
N GLU A 207 -5.32 30.67 -4.88
CA GLU A 207 -5.06 31.46 -6.10
C GLU A 207 -3.77 32.29 -6.00
N GLN A 208 -3.45 32.79 -4.80
CA GLN A 208 -2.27 33.60 -4.50
C GLN A 208 -1.00 32.79 -4.23
N SER A 209 -1.09 31.47 -4.08
CA SER A 209 0.07 30.58 -3.88
C SER A 209 0.94 30.47 -5.13
N SER A 210 2.22 30.13 -4.94
CA SER A 210 3.14 29.93 -6.06
C SER A 210 2.74 28.72 -6.91
N ASP A 211 3.20 28.65 -8.16
CA ASP A 211 2.90 27.50 -9.01
C ASP A 211 3.47 26.19 -8.43
N GLU A 212 4.64 26.26 -7.78
CA GLU A 212 5.24 25.13 -7.05
C GLU A 212 4.36 24.65 -5.87
N GLU A 213 3.76 25.57 -5.11
CA GLU A 213 2.85 25.24 -4.01
C GLU A 213 1.56 24.59 -4.53
N LYS A 214 1.05 25.06 -5.67
CA LYS A 214 -0.13 24.48 -6.33
C LYS A 214 0.16 23.08 -6.85
N GLU A 215 1.30 22.87 -7.49
CA GLU A 215 1.72 21.55 -7.97
C GLU A 215 1.88 20.57 -6.80
N ALA A 216 2.57 20.97 -5.73
CA ALA A 216 2.72 20.16 -4.53
C ALA A 216 1.38 19.82 -3.86
N PHE A 217 0.42 20.76 -3.85
CA PHE A 217 -0.94 20.50 -3.37
C PHE A 217 -1.62 19.40 -4.18
N TRP A 218 -1.62 19.51 -5.51
CA TRP A 218 -2.28 18.52 -6.37
C TRP A 218 -1.63 17.16 -6.29
N LEU A 219 -0.30 17.11 -6.22
CA LEU A 219 0.43 15.86 -6.07
C LEU A 219 -0.04 15.09 -4.83
N ARG A 220 -0.13 15.78 -3.68
CA ARG A 220 -0.62 15.19 -2.42
C ARG A 220 -2.13 14.91 -2.43
N PHE A 221 -2.91 15.73 -3.13
CA PHE A 221 -4.34 15.48 -3.31
C PHE A 221 -4.58 14.20 -4.10
N TRP A 222 -3.82 13.95 -5.18
CA TRP A 222 -3.97 12.76 -6.00
C TRP A 222 -3.59 11.49 -5.24
N ASP A 223 -2.57 11.53 -4.38
CA ASP A 223 -2.28 10.44 -3.43
C ASP A 223 -3.48 10.13 -2.54
N TYR A 224 -4.02 11.14 -1.84
CA TYR A 224 -5.23 10.94 -1.04
C TYR A 224 -6.40 10.41 -1.89
N PHE A 225 -6.64 11.01 -3.06
CA PHE A 225 -7.75 10.64 -3.90
C PHE A 225 -7.65 9.20 -4.38
N PHE A 226 -6.49 8.77 -4.88
CA PHE A 226 -6.36 7.45 -5.49
C PHE A 226 -6.48 6.30 -4.49
N PHE A 227 -5.92 6.48 -3.29
CA PHE A 227 -5.77 5.39 -2.33
C PHE A 227 -6.73 5.46 -1.13
N ASP A 228 -7.08 6.65 -0.66
CA ASP A 228 -7.83 6.82 0.60
C ASP A 228 -9.28 7.30 0.40
N TYR A 229 -9.58 7.96 -0.72
CA TYR A 229 -10.94 8.45 -0.99
C TYR A 229 -11.87 7.29 -1.35
N HIS A 230 -13.09 7.31 -0.81
CA HIS A 230 -14.10 6.31 -1.12
C HIS A 230 -15.20 6.91 -2.01
N LEU A 231 -15.49 6.26 -3.13
CA LEU A 231 -16.53 6.70 -4.08
C LEU A 231 -17.92 6.71 -3.42
N ILE A 232 -18.73 7.74 -3.72
CA ILE A 232 -20.03 7.96 -3.08
C ILE A 232 -20.96 6.76 -3.26
N SER A 233 -20.96 6.14 -4.44
CA SER A 233 -21.92 5.10 -4.80
C SER A 233 -21.50 3.69 -4.40
N THR A 234 -20.23 3.33 -4.61
CA THR A 234 -19.73 1.96 -4.47
C THR A 234 -18.89 1.72 -3.21
N ASP A 235 -18.42 2.79 -2.55
CA ASP A 235 -17.47 2.70 -1.43
C ASP A 235 -16.10 2.10 -1.78
N GLU A 236 -15.79 1.98 -3.07
CA GLU A 236 -14.48 1.55 -3.59
C GLU A 236 -13.51 2.74 -3.61
N THR A 237 -12.20 2.48 -3.54
CA THR A 237 -11.19 3.48 -3.87
C THR A 237 -11.13 3.73 -5.38
N PRO A 238 -10.66 4.90 -5.86
CA PRO A 238 -10.50 5.15 -7.29
C PRO A 238 -9.63 4.13 -8.03
N ILE A 239 -8.57 3.60 -7.41
CA ILE A 239 -7.73 2.56 -8.03
C ILE A 239 -8.50 1.25 -8.15
N GLU A 240 -9.21 0.80 -7.10
CA GLU A 240 -10.06 -0.39 -7.14
C GLU A 240 -11.11 -0.28 -8.25
N HIS A 241 -11.77 0.88 -8.31
CA HIS A 241 -12.79 1.15 -9.31
C HIS A 241 -12.22 1.15 -10.74
N PHE A 242 -11.09 1.80 -10.95
CA PHE A 242 -10.43 1.85 -12.25
C PHE A 242 -10.01 0.45 -12.70
N CYS A 243 -9.35 -0.31 -11.83
CA CYS A 243 -8.95 -1.69 -12.08
C CYS A 243 -10.15 -2.55 -12.48
N ALA A 244 -11.27 -2.46 -11.75
CA ALA A 244 -12.46 -3.24 -12.04
C ALA A 244 -13.14 -2.89 -13.39
N LYS A 245 -12.97 -1.65 -13.88
CA LYS A 245 -13.58 -1.19 -15.14
C LYS A 245 -12.69 -1.36 -16.36
N GLU A 246 -11.38 -1.18 -16.21
CA GLU A 246 -10.40 -1.12 -17.28
C GLU A 246 -9.46 -2.34 -17.32
N ASP A 247 -9.64 -3.37 -16.49
CA ASP A 247 -8.80 -4.61 -16.49
C ASP A 247 -8.51 -5.19 -17.88
N LYS A 248 -9.47 -5.09 -18.81
CA LYS A 248 -9.34 -5.64 -20.17
C LYS A 248 -8.59 -4.75 -21.15
N THR A 249 -8.48 -3.45 -20.87
CA THR A 249 -7.79 -2.47 -21.72
C THR A 249 -6.32 -2.33 -21.34
N LEU A 250 -5.98 -2.72 -20.10
CA LEU A 250 -4.63 -2.66 -19.54
C LEU A 250 -3.68 -3.71 -20.14
N ARG A 251 -2.42 -3.30 -20.33
CA ARG A 251 -1.29 -4.17 -20.67
C ARG A 251 -0.87 -5.02 -19.47
N GLN A 252 0.04 -5.98 -19.68
CA GLN A 252 0.44 -6.92 -18.63
C GLN A 252 1.26 -6.24 -17.52
N ASP A 253 2.22 -5.40 -17.93
CA ASP A 253 3.01 -4.48 -17.10
C ASP A 253 2.11 -3.57 -16.25
N GLU A 254 1.15 -2.90 -16.87
CA GLU A 254 0.20 -2.01 -16.17
C GLU A 254 -0.64 -2.78 -15.13
N ARG A 255 -1.01 -4.04 -15.41
CA ARG A 255 -1.74 -4.89 -14.43
C ARG A 255 -0.87 -5.30 -13.25
N GLU A 256 0.42 -5.50 -13.45
CA GLU A 256 1.35 -5.84 -12.37
C GLU A 256 1.53 -4.63 -11.46
N ILE A 257 1.82 -3.45 -12.03
CA ILE A 257 1.88 -2.20 -11.26
C ILE A 257 0.58 -1.95 -10.50
N LEU A 258 -0.59 -2.13 -11.13
CA LEU A 258 -1.88 -1.95 -10.45
C LEU A 258 -2.09 -2.91 -9.27
N ARG A 259 -1.58 -4.15 -9.34
CA ARG A 259 -1.68 -5.08 -8.21
C ARG A 259 -0.85 -4.58 -7.03
N ASP A 260 0.33 -4.04 -7.29
CA ASP A 260 1.18 -3.47 -6.25
C ASP A 260 0.52 -2.21 -5.65
N LEU A 261 -0.08 -1.37 -6.50
CA LEU A 261 -0.85 -0.21 -6.05
C LEU A 261 -2.06 -0.59 -5.18
N LEU A 262 -2.73 -1.70 -5.50
CA LEU A 262 -3.85 -2.21 -4.70
C LEU A 262 -3.39 -2.84 -3.38
N ALA A 263 -2.16 -3.36 -3.32
CA ALA A 263 -1.55 -3.86 -2.10
C ALA A 263 -0.97 -2.72 -1.23
N ALA A 264 -0.81 -1.53 -1.80
CA ALA A 264 -0.22 -0.41 -1.11
C ALA A 264 -1.03 -0.01 0.14
N ARG A 265 -0.34 0.18 1.26
CA ARG A 265 -0.95 0.54 2.55
C ARG A 265 -0.51 1.92 3.02
N PHE A 266 -1.42 2.66 3.65
CA PHE A 266 -1.10 3.93 4.26
C PHE A 266 -0.21 3.73 5.51
N ALA A 267 0.94 4.40 5.53
CA ALA A 267 1.94 4.31 6.58
C ALA A 267 2.32 5.69 7.13
N VAL A 268 2.60 5.74 8.43
CA VAL A 268 3.10 6.93 9.13
C VAL A 268 4.43 6.57 9.76
N LEU A 269 5.51 7.14 9.26
CA LEU A 269 6.86 6.70 9.56
C LEU A 269 7.67 7.77 10.30
N THR A 270 8.53 7.31 11.21
CA THR A 270 9.60 8.10 11.82
C THR A 270 10.95 7.57 11.35
N VAL A 271 11.85 8.48 10.96
CA VAL A 271 13.20 8.11 10.49
C VAL A 271 14.09 7.84 11.70
N GLU A 272 14.63 6.62 11.78
CA GLU A 272 15.54 6.19 12.83
C GLU A 272 17.00 6.30 12.38
N GLU A 273 17.31 5.88 11.16
CA GLU A 273 18.65 5.92 10.57
C GLU A 273 18.61 6.45 9.13
N THR A 274 19.65 7.20 8.74
CA THR A 274 19.79 7.79 7.41
C THR A 274 21.10 7.32 6.78
N TYR A 275 21.02 6.70 5.61
CA TYR A 275 22.16 6.26 4.80
C TYR A 275 22.27 7.11 3.52
N GLU A 276 23.25 6.83 2.66
CA GLU A 276 23.47 7.61 1.43
C GLU A 276 22.33 7.38 0.42
N ASP A 277 21.91 6.14 0.27
CA ASP A 277 20.98 5.57 -0.71
C ASP A 277 19.58 5.26 -0.11
N HIS A 278 19.51 4.92 1.17
CA HIS A 278 18.27 4.53 1.84
C HIS A 278 18.08 5.17 3.23
N ILE A 279 16.87 5.02 3.78
CA ILE A 279 16.51 5.39 5.15
C ILE A 279 15.85 4.22 5.85
N VAL A 280 16.16 4.05 7.14
CA VAL A 280 15.49 3.07 8.00
C VAL A 280 14.47 3.80 8.84
N CYS A 281 13.22 3.39 8.70
CA CYS A 281 12.08 3.99 9.36
C CYS A 281 11.41 3.01 10.31
N SER A 282 10.70 3.55 11.30
CA SER A 282 9.73 2.79 12.10
C SER A 282 8.32 3.27 11.79
N ASP A 283 7.39 2.34 11.51
CA ASP A 283 5.97 2.65 11.44
C ASP A 283 5.47 3.04 12.84
N LEU A 284 5.06 4.30 12.96
CA LEU A 284 4.63 4.91 14.21
C LEU A 284 3.43 4.18 14.83
N LEU A 285 2.57 3.59 14.00
CA LEU A 285 1.29 2.98 14.40
C LEU A 285 1.40 1.46 14.53
N ARG A 286 2.26 0.81 13.73
CA ARG A 286 2.45 -0.65 13.73
C ARG A 286 3.70 -1.12 14.47
N GLU A 287 4.65 -0.23 14.72
CA GLU A 287 5.95 -0.52 15.35
C GLU A 287 6.80 -1.52 14.54
N GLU A 288 6.60 -1.52 13.22
CA GLU A 288 7.36 -2.31 12.25
C GLU A 288 8.54 -1.50 11.71
N GLU A 289 9.66 -2.16 11.42
CA GLU A 289 10.79 -1.54 10.71
C GLU A 289 10.52 -1.57 9.20
N VAL A 290 10.79 -0.46 8.53
CA VAL A 290 10.59 -0.29 7.09
C VAL A 290 11.81 0.38 6.50
N VAL A 291 12.44 -0.24 5.51
CA VAL A 291 13.57 0.33 4.77
C VAL A 291 13.02 0.96 3.49
N LEU A 292 13.36 2.22 3.23
CA LEU A 292 12.91 2.94 2.06
C LEU A 292 14.09 3.54 1.29
N PRO A 293 14.00 3.67 -0.04
CA PRO A 293 14.91 4.53 -0.78
C PRO A 293 14.87 5.96 -0.23
N ARG A 294 16.02 6.63 -0.21
CA ARG A 294 16.14 7.98 0.36
C ARG A 294 15.33 8.98 -0.49
N PRO A 295 14.32 9.64 0.08
CA PRO A 295 13.52 10.59 -0.68
C PRO A 295 14.30 11.89 -0.93
N ASP A 296 14.08 12.52 -2.09
CA ASP A 296 14.67 13.82 -2.43
C ASP A 296 13.97 14.98 -1.70
N ILE A 297 14.09 14.96 -0.36
CA ILE A 297 13.49 15.96 0.52
C ILE A 297 14.64 16.73 1.18
N PRO A 298 14.71 18.06 1.01
CA PRO A 298 15.80 18.85 1.54
C PRO A 298 15.78 18.88 3.08
N GLY A 299 16.96 18.68 3.68
CA GLY A 299 17.18 18.83 5.12
C GLY A 299 17.35 17.53 5.89
N ALA A 300 17.36 17.63 7.22
CA ALA A 300 17.55 16.50 8.14
C ALA A 300 16.23 15.74 8.34
N LEU A 301 16.16 14.50 7.85
CA LEU A 301 14.94 13.69 7.85
C LEU A 301 14.54 13.16 9.23
N GLU A 302 15.50 13.05 10.16
CA GLU A 302 15.34 12.50 11.52
C GLU A 302 14.41 13.35 12.41
N LYS A 303 14.05 14.55 11.94
CA LYS A 303 13.14 15.49 12.63
C LYS A 303 11.79 15.62 11.92
N ASN A 304 11.50 14.74 10.97
CA ASN A 304 10.24 14.71 10.26
C ASN A 304 9.43 13.46 10.64
N ILE A 305 8.13 13.56 10.44
CA ILE A 305 7.28 12.40 10.16
C ILE A 305 7.13 12.34 8.65
N LEU A 306 7.29 11.15 8.10
CA LEU A 306 6.97 10.84 6.70
C LEU A 306 5.64 10.09 6.71
N PHE A 307 4.76 10.36 5.76
CA PHE A 307 3.57 9.53 5.58
C PHE A 307 3.13 9.50 4.12
N GLY A 308 2.49 8.41 3.73
CA GLY A 308 2.11 8.08 2.35
C GLY A 308 1.84 6.58 2.21
N HIS A 309 1.79 6.08 0.98
CA HIS A 309 1.51 4.68 0.68
C HIS A 309 2.80 3.87 0.42
N ILE A 310 2.90 2.69 1.03
CA ILE A 310 4.02 1.74 0.87
C ILE A 310 3.55 0.43 0.27
N CYS A 311 4.36 -0.16 -0.63
CA CYS A 311 4.16 -1.51 -1.14
C CYS A 311 4.95 -2.55 -0.30
N ASP A 312 4.59 -3.83 -0.42
CA ASP A 312 5.09 -4.92 0.46
C ASP A 312 6.61 -5.15 0.39
N GLU A 313 7.29 -4.74 -0.69
CA GLU A 313 8.76 -4.81 -0.81
C GLU A 313 9.49 -3.66 -0.09
N GLY A 314 8.78 -2.83 0.68
CA GLY A 314 9.37 -1.65 1.32
C GLY A 314 9.65 -0.52 0.32
N MET A 315 9.25 -0.66 -0.94
CA MET A 315 9.25 0.45 -1.88
C MET A 315 8.07 1.36 -1.58
N MET A 316 8.36 2.56 -1.07
CA MET A 316 7.36 3.63 -0.92
C MET A 316 7.11 4.27 -2.28
N MET A 317 5.88 4.69 -2.53
CA MET A 317 5.51 5.53 -3.67
C MET A 317 6.18 6.91 -3.53
N LEU A 318 7.47 7.00 -3.85
CA LEU A 318 8.40 8.09 -3.49
C LEU A 318 7.87 9.48 -3.87
N ASN A 319 7.16 9.60 -4.98
CA ASN A 319 6.64 10.88 -5.47
C ASN A 319 5.50 11.45 -4.59
N TYR A 320 4.90 10.65 -3.71
CA TYR A 320 3.72 11.02 -2.92
C TYR A 320 3.99 11.15 -1.42
N ILE A 321 5.25 11.04 -1.00
CA ILE A 321 5.64 11.14 0.39
C ILE A 321 5.46 12.57 0.89
N THR A 322 4.72 12.71 1.98
CA THR A 322 4.64 13.99 2.68
C THR A 322 5.53 13.98 3.91
N ALA A 323 6.56 14.83 3.90
CA ALA A 323 7.38 15.09 5.06
C ALA A 323 6.88 16.30 5.85
N VAL A 324 6.71 16.11 7.16
CA VAL A 324 6.26 17.16 8.06
C VAL A 324 7.19 17.26 9.27
N PRO A 325 7.73 18.46 9.59
CA PRO A 325 8.57 18.64 10.76
C PRO A 325 7.86 18.28 12.06
N ALA A 326 8.42 17.33 12.81
CA ALA A 326 7.88 16.87 14.07
C ALA A 326 8.99 16.41 15.02
N SER A 327 9.16 17.14 16.12
CA SER A 327 10.04 16.72 17.23
C SER A 327 9.56 15.40 17.87
N ARG A 328 10.45 14.62 18.50
CA ARG A 328 10.07 13.38 19.22
C ARG A 328 8.88 13.53 20.19
N PRO A 329 8.78 14.59 21.02
CA PRO A 329 7.58 14.80 21.84
C PRO A 329 6.31 15.01 21.02
N LEU A 330 6.41 15.66 19.87
CA LEU A 330 5.29 15.88 18.96
C LEU A 330 4.89 14.59 18.24
N GLN A 331 5.86 13.78 17.80
CA GLN A 331 5.61 12.45 17.22
C GLN A 331 4.80 11.57 18.18
N ARG A 332 5.21 11.49 19.46
CA ARG A 332 4.44 10.78 20.48
C ARG A 332 3.03 11.32 20.64
N ARG A 333 2.89 12.65 20.67
CA ARG A 333 1.59 13.29 20.82
C ARG A 333 0.67 13.07 19.61
N ILE A 334 1.23 12.98 18.41
CA ILE A 334 0.51 12.60 17.18
C ILE A 334 0.05 11.14 17.30
N LYS A 335 0.95 10.21 17.65
CA LYS A 335 0.61 8.80 17.89
C LYS A 335 -0.52 8.65 18.92
N ASP A 336 -0.41 9.31 20.07
CA ASP A 336 -1.43 9.25 21.13
C ASP A 336 -2.78 9.81 20.67
N THR A 337 -2.77 10.82 19.80
CA THR A 337 -4.00 11.42 19.25
C THR A 337 -4.67 10.48 18.25
N ILE A 338 -3.89 9.92 17.31
CA ILE A 338 -4.39 8.94 16.33
C ILE A 338 -4.94 7.70 17.06
N GLN A 339 -4.27 7.25 18.12
CA GLN A 339 -4.76 6.14 18.94
C GLN A 339 -6.12 6.43 19.57
N GLN A 340 -6.35 7.67 20.01
CA GLN A 340 -7.66 8.08 20.55
C GLN A 340 -8.72 8.21 19.45
N GLU A 341 -8.35 8.64 18.24
CA GLU A 341 -9.25 8.65 17.07
C GLU A 341 -9.66 7.22 16.69
N TYR A 342 -8.71 6.28 16.71
CA TYR A 342 -8.99 4.87 16.54
C TYR A 342 -9.95 4.34 17.63
N GLU A 343 -9.79 4.75 18.89
CA GLU A 343 -10.75 4.38 19.96
C GLU A 343 -12.18 4.89 19.70
N LEU A 344 -12.33 6.04 19.02
CA LEU A 344 -13.62 6.56 18.56
C LEU A 344 -14.17 5.69 17.42
N PHE A 345 -13.35 5.32 16.43
CA PHE A 345 -13.74 4.44 15.33
C PHE A 345 -14.26 3.08 15.84
N LEU A 346 -13.66 2.54 16.91
CA LEU A 346 -14.10 1.30 17.56
C LEU A 346 -15.52 1.35 18.16
N TYR A 347 -16.16 2.54 18.27
CA TYR A 347 -17.60 2.62 18.58
C TYR A 347 -18.46 2.04 17.46
N GLN A 348 -18.01 2.21 16.22
CA GLN A 348 -18.69 1.74 15.01
C GLN A 348 -18.25 0.33 14.65
N SER A 349 -16.97 0.03 14.85
CA SER A 349 -16.38 -1.26 14.50
C SER A 349 -15.56 -1.85 15.65
N PRO A 350 -16.20 -2.45 16.67
CA PRO A 350 -15.50 -2.90 17.89
C PRO A 350 -14.47 -4.03 17.71
N LYS A 351 -14.43 -4.65 16.53
CA LYS A 351 -13.50 -5.74 16.17
C LYS A 351 -12.46 -5.32 15.12
N ALA A 352 -12.52 -4.06 14.68
CA ALA A 352 -11.55 -3.54 13.72
C ALA A 352 -10.16 -3.49 14.36
N ASP A 353 -9.14 -3.62 13.54
CA ASP A 353 -7.76 -3.33 13.90
C ASP A 353 -7.33 -1.94 13.38
N MET A 354 -6.03 -1.64 13.49
CA MET A 354 -5.47 -0.36 13.01
C MET A 354 -5.51 -0.25 11.49
N ASP A 355 -5.38 -1.37 10.77
CA ASP A 355 -5.41 -1.37 9.31
C ASP A 355 -6.82 -1.05 8.80
N ASP A 356 -7.84 -1.64 9.40
CA ASP A 356 -9.24 -1.31 9.15
C ASP A 356 -9.55 0.18 9.39
N PHE A 357 -8.93 0.78 10.41
CA PHE A 357 -9.09 2.20 10.71
C PHE A 357 -8.39 3.08 9.68
N LEU A 358 -7.14 2.79 9.35
CA LEU A 358 -6.38 3.57 8.37
C LEU A 358 -6.98 3.46 6.98
N ALA A 359 -7.43 2.27 6.57
CA ALA A 359 -8.12 2.08 5.30
C ALA A 359 -9.39 2.93 5.18
N ARG A 360 -10.07 3.25 6.29
CA ARG A 360 -11.30 4.06 6.28
C ARG A 360 -11.08 5.54 6.55
N GLU A 361 -10.17 5.87 7.46
CA GLU A 361 -10.04 7.20 8.07
C GLU A 361 -8.63 7.80 7.85
N ALA A 362 -7.89 7.38 6.82
CA ALA A 362 -6.59 7.98 6.48
C ALA A 362 -6.66 9.50 6.31
N ALA A 363 -7.76 10.04 5.75
CA ALA A 363 -8.00 11.47 5.66
C ALA A 363 -7.89 12.17 7.03
N LEU A 364 -8.52 11.60 8.05
CA LEU A 364 -8.48 12.10 9.43
C LEU A 364 -7.03 12.13 9.94
N VAL A 365 -6.29 11.04 9.73
CA VAL A 365 -4.89 10.92 10.18
C VAL A 365 -4.00 11.97 9.50
N ARG A 366 -4.14 12.16 8.17
CA ARG A 366 -3.41 13.20 7.42
C ARG A 366 -3.65 14.58 8.02
N HIS A 367 -4.92 14.92 8.30
CA HIS A 367 -5.29 16.18 8.93
C HIS A 367 -4.74 16.32 10.35
N THR A 368 -4.77 15.25 11.14
CA THR A 368 -4.24 15.24 12.51
C THR A 368 -2.74 15.53 12.52
N ILE A 369 -1.96 14.88 11.63
CA ILE A 369 -0.54 15.16 11.46
C ILE A 369 -0.32 16.63 11.07
N HIS A 370 -1.01 17.12 10.04
CA HIS A 370 -0.86 18.48 9.53
C HIS A 370 -1.20 19.55 10.57
N MET A 371 -2.32 19.38 11.28
CA MET A 371 -2.76 20.35 12.29
C MET A 371 -1.88 20.32 13.52
N LEU A 372 -1.44 19.16 13.99
CA LEU A 372 -0.57 19.08 15.17
C LEU A 372 0.85 19.55 14.87
N ALA A 373 1.35 19.35 13.65
CA ALA A 373 2.61 19.92 13.19
C ALA A 373 2.56 21.45 13.14
N SER A 374 1.50 22.01 12.55
CA SER A 374 1.32 23.46 12.47
C SER A 374 0.98 24.10 13.82
N ARG A 375 0.22 23.39 14.65
CA ARG A 375 -0.28 23.82 15.95
C ARG A 375 -0.24 22.67 16.95
N ALA A 376 0.95 22.41 17.50
CA ALA A 376 1.06 21.64 18.73
C ALA A 376 0.19 22.32 19.82
N ARG A 377 -0.17 21.76 20.98
CA ARG A 377 -1.20 22.35 21.92
C ARG A 377 -2.65 22.51 21.41
N LEU A 378 -2.96 22.36 20.11
CA LEU A 378 -4.36 22.27 19.68
C LEU A 378 -5.00 20.99 20.24
N ASN A 379 -6.17 21.10 20.89
CA ASN A 379 -6.91 19.90 21.28
C ASN A 379 -7.88 19.58 20.15
N VAL A 380 -7.72 18.42 19.53
CA VAL A 380 -8.43 18.05 18.30
C VAL A 380 -9.55 17.04 18.54
N LEU A 381 -9.67 16.55 19.78
CA LEU A 381 -10.64 15.54 20.17
C LEU A 381 -11.83 16.13 20.94
N PRO A 382 -12.99 15.44 20.95
CA PRO A 382 -14.15 15.83 21.73
C PRO A 382 -13.84 16.00 23.22
N GLN A 383 -14.26 17.13 23.80
CA GLN A 383 -14.10 17.39 25.24
C GLN A 383 -15.33 17.07 26.08
N HIS A 384 -16.43 16.66 25.44
CA HIS A 384 -17.67 16.32 26.12
C HIS A 384 -17.70 14.82 26.46
N ALA A 385 -18.52 14.45 27.45
CA ALA A 385 -18.69 13.05 27.81
C ALA A 385 -19.32 12.27 26.65
N LEU A 386 -18.62 11.23 26.19
CA LEU A 386 -19.11 10.37 25.11
C LEU A 386 -20.21 9.43 25.63
N PRO A 387 -21.23 9.15 24.81
CA PRO A 387 -22.25 8.17 25.15
C PRO A 387 -21.66 6.76 25.21
N PRO A 388 -22.29 5.79 25.90
CA PRO A 388 -21.79 4.42 25.92
C PRO A 388 -21.91 3.75 24.54
N ARG A 389 -20.99 2.82 24.26
CA ARG A 389 -21.05 1.93 23.09
C ARG A 389 -22.38 1.19 23.06
N ARG A 390 -22.98 1.07 21.89
CA ARG A 390 -24.20 0.29 21.67
C ARG A 390 -23.86 -1.11 21.15
N PRO A 391 -24.63 -2.15 21.52
CA PRO A 391 -24.45 -3.47 20.93
C PRO A 391 -24.76 -3.41 19.42
N LYS A 392 -23.95 -4.07 18.59
CA LYS A 392 -24.29 -4.28 17.17
C LYS A 392 -25.49 -5.22 17.08
N TRP A 393 -26.65 -4.67 16.77
CA TRP A 393 -27.85 -5.44 16.48
C TRP A 393 -27.69 -6.18 15.15
N THR A 394 -28.03 -7.47 15.12
CA THR A 394 -28.03 -8.21 13.85
C THR A 394 -29.23 -7.76 13.02
N ARG A 395 -29.00 -7.33 11.77
CA ARG A 395 -30.02 -6.90 10.78
C ARG A 395 -31.02 -8.02 10.39
N SER A 396 -31.15 -9.12 11.14
CA SER A 396 -31.91 -10.32 10.76
C SER A 396 -33.43 -10.24 10.95
N GLN A 397 -34.00 -9.08 11.31
CA GLN A 397 -35.45 -8.87 11.42
C GLN A 397 -35.86 -7.48 10.93
N HIS A 398 -35.73 -7.20 9.62
CA HIS A 398 -36.18 -5.94 9.04
C HIS A 398 -37.72 -5.84 9.06
N ARG A 399 -38.27 -5.21 10.10
CA ARG A 399 -39.67 -4.75 10.12
C ARG A 399 -39.86 -3.40 9.41
N CYS A 400 -38.77 -2.76 8.98
CA CYS A 400 -38.75 -1.40 8.40
C CYS A 400 -38.09 -1.32 7.01
N ALA A 401 -38.29 -2.32 6.14
CA ALA A 401 -37.59 -2.40 4.85
C ALA A 401 -37.88 -1.19 3.93
N GLU A 402 -39.12 -0.70 3.92
CA GLU A 402 -39.55 0.45 3.13
C GLU A 402 -38.85 1.73 3.62
N GLU A 403 -38.72 1.90 4.94
CA GLU A 403 -38.06 3.03 5.56
C GLU A 403 -36.56 3.07 5.25
N PHE A 404 -35.87 1.92 5.31
CA PHE A 404 -34.47 1.84 4.89
C PHE A 404 -34.29 2.21 3.41
N SER A 405 -35.17 1.72 2.55
CA SER A 405 -35.15 2.08 1.12
C SER A 405 -35.38 3.58 0.91
N ALA A 406 -36.33 4.18 1.64
CA ALA A 406 -36.61 5.61 1.55
C ALA A 406 -35.41 6.45 2.04
N LEU A 407 -34.81 6.07 3.17
CA LEU A 407 -33.61 6.74 3.68
C LEU A 407 -32.45 6.63 2.68
N ALA A 408 -32.21 5.45 2.11
CA ALA A 408 -31.14 5.24 1.13
C ALA A 408 -31.30 6.13 -0.12
N VAL A 409 -32.51 6.19 -0.70
CA VAL A 409 -32.79 7.00 -1.89
C VAL A 409 -32.60 8.49 -1.61
N VAL A 410 -33.14 9.00 -0.50
CA VAL A 410 -33.05 10.43 -0.18
C VAL A 410 -31.63 10.83 0.18
N SER A 411 -30.93 10.03 0.97
CA SER A 411 -29.54 10.32 1.37
C SER A 411 -28.56 10.23 0.20
N GLU A 412 -28.77 9.34 -0.76
CA GLU A 412 -27.97 9.28 -2.00
C GLU A 412 -28.18 10.53 -2.87
N ALA A 413 -29.44 10.98 -3.01
CA ALA A 413 -29.74 12.23 -3.71
C ALA A 413 -29.05 13.43 -3.04
N LEU A 414 -28.99 13.46 -1.71
CA LEU A 414 -28.25 14.44 -0.92
C LEU A 414 -26.72 14.32 -1.04
N GLY A 415 -26.21 13.19 -1.52
CA GLY A 415 -24.78 12.97 -1.74
C GLY A 415 -24.04 12.32 -0.58
N PHE A 416 -24.77 11.72 0.36
CA PHE A 416 -24.14 10.93 1.40
C PHE A 416 -23.47 9.70 0.77
N SER A 417 -22.21 9.47 1.14
CA SER A 417 -21.46 8.29 0.70
C SER A 417 -22.17 7.00 1.12
N HIS A 418 -21.87 5.90 0.44
CA HIS A 418 -22.39 4.57 0.78
C HIS A 418 -22.20 4.26 2.27
N HIS A 419 -21.00 4.48 2.80
CA HIS A 419 -20.71 4.31 4.23
C HIS A 419 -21.59 5.21 5.13
N ALA A 420 -21.72 6.50 4.80
CA ALA A 420 -22.56 7.42 5.57
C ALA A 420 -24.04 7.00 5.58
N ARG A 421 -24.53 6.44 4.47
CA ARG A 421 -25.90 5.89 4.38
C ARG A 421 -26.07 4.66 5.29
N ASP A 422 -25.05 3.81 5.38
CA ASP A 422 -25.07 2.67 6.31
C ASP A 422 -25.05 3.11 7.78
N LEU A 423 -24.32 4.16 8.12
CA LEU A 423 -24.32 4.77 9.45
C LEU A 423 -25.66 5.42 9.79
N LEU A 424 -26.26 6.17 8.85
CA LEU A 424 -27.62 6.70 8.98
C LEU A 424 -28.63 5.57 9.21
N GLY A 425 -28.54 4.49 8.44
CA GLY A 425 -29.35 3.29 8.63
C GLY A 425 -29.15 2.67 10.02
N THR A 426 -27.91 2.61 10.50
CA THR A 426 -27.59 2.10 11.84
C THR A 426 -28.22 2.98 12.93
N MET A 427 -28.09 4.30 12.83
CA MET A 427 -28.71 5.25 13.77
C MET A 427 -30.24 5.12 13.79
N PHE A 428 -30.86 5.04 12.61
CA PHE A 428 -32.30 4.83 12.49
C PHE A 428 -32.71 3.49 13.11
N PHE A 429 -31.94 2.43 12.87
CA PHE A 429 -32.22 1.12 13.42
C PHE A 429 -32.14 1.11 14.94
N ASP A 430 -31.12 1.75 15.50
CA ASP A 430 -30.99 1.93 16.94
C ASP A 430 -32.22 2.62 17.53
N TYR A 431 -32.78 3.63 16.86
CA TYR A 431 -34.01 4.28 17.31
C TYR A 431 -35.23 3.36 17.22
N ALA A 432 -35.35 2.61 16.11
CA ALA A 432 -36.46 1.70 15.87
C ALA A 432 -36.57 0.58 16.92
N GLN A 433 -35.47 0.21 17.58
CA GLN A 433 -35.49 -0.72 18.72
C GLN A 433 -36.26 -0.18 19.94
N PHE A 434 -36.32 1.14 20.12
CA PHE A 434 -37.04 1.76 21.24
C PHE A 434 -38.50 2.10 20.91
N ASP A 435 -38.76 2.59 19.69
CA ASP A 435 -40.09 3.05 19.28
C ASP A 435 -40.39 2.74 17.82
N LEU A 436 -40.58 1.45 17.52
CA LEU A 436 -40.86 0.95 16.17
C LEU A 436 -42.05 1.68 15.52
N LYS A 437 -43.14 1.91 16.27
CA LYS A 437 -44.34 2.55 15.70
C LYS A 437 -44.07 3.97 15.21
N ARG A 438 -43.24 4.73 15.92
CA ARG A 438 -42.86 6.09 15.49
C ARG A 438 -41.73 6.08 14.47
N ALA A 439 -40.88 5.07 14.46
CA ALA A 439 -39.83 4.92 13.44
C ALA A 439 -40.41 4.86 12.02
N GLN A 440 -41.61 4.31 11.86
CA GLN A 440 -42.29 4.14 10.57
C GLN A 440 -43.05 5.38 10.09
N THR A 441 -42.89 6.54 10.73
CA THR A 441 -43.56 7.78 10.27
C THR A 441 -42.63 8.63 9.40
N ALA A 442 -43.23 9.33 8.43
CA ALA A 442 -42.52 10.24 7.55
C ALA A 442 -41.70 11.30 8.31
N GLU A 443 -42.25 11.85 9.40
CA GLU A 443 -41.55 12.82 10.25
C GLU A 443 -40.22 12.28 10.76
N MET A 444 -40.21 10.99 11.15
CA MET A 444 -39.08 10.36 11.81
C MET A 444 -37.97 10.05 10.83
N LEU A 445 -38.31 9.66 9.60
CA LEU A 445 -37.33 9.46 8.54
C LEU A 445 -36.64 10.79 8.17
N THR A 446 -37.40 11.86 7.98
CA THR A 446 -36.82 13.19 7.74
C THR A 446 -36.00 13.66 8.95
N ALA A 447 -36.47 13.40 10.17
CA ALA A 447 -35.73 13.72 11.39
C ALA A 447 -34.42 12.96 11.53
N ALA A 448 -34.36 11.70 11.08
CA ALA A 448 -33.13 10.90 11.07
C ALA A 448 -32.08 11.54 10.16
N ILE A 449 -32.47 11.99 8.97
CA ILE A 449 -31.56 12.68 8.03
C ILE A 449 -31.00 13.97 8.66
N PHE A 450 -31.87 14.81 9.24
CA PHE A 450 -31.42 16.04 9.90
C PHE A 450 -30.51 15.78 11.11
N LEU A 451 -30.85 14.79 11.94
CA LEU A 451 -30.03 14.45 13.11
C LEU A 451 -28.65 13.92 12.68
N PHE A 452 -28.62 13.05 11.67
CA PHE A 452 -27.37 12.51 11.15
C PHE A 452 -26.49 13.61 10.54
N ALA A 453 -27.09 14.50 9.74
CA ALA A 453 -26.38 15.64 9.16
C ALA A 453 -25.76 16.53 10.24
N GLU A 454 -26.50 16.87 11.29
CA GLU A 454 -25.97 17.69 12.38
C GLU A 454 -24.85 16.99 13.17
N ILE A 455 -24.97 15.69 13.44
CA ILE A 455 -23.91 14.92 14.09
C ILE A 455 -22.60 15.02 13.29
N ASN A 456 -22.71 15.02 11.96
CA ASN A 456 -21.59 15.08 11.03
C ASN A 456 -21.19 16.52 10.62
N GLY A 457 -21.82 17.55 11.19
CA GLY A 457 -21.50 18.95 10.86
C GLY A 457 -21.97 19.41 9.47
N ILE A 458 -22.92 18.69 8.85
CA ILE A 458 -23.49 19.01 7.54
C ILE A 458 -24.69 19.96 7.73
N ASP A 459 -24.64 21.14 7.10
CA ASP A 459 -25.73 22.10 7.13
C ASP A 459 -26.78 21.83 6.04
N LEU A 460 -27.93 21.30 6.46
CA LEU A 460 -29.10 21.09 5.60
C LEU A 460 -30.19 22.16 5.78
N THR A 461 -29.93 23.24 6.53
CA THR A 461 -30.98 24.22 6.89
C THR A 461 -31.56 24.98 5.70
N SER A 462 -30.78 25.13 4.62
CA SER A 462 -31.19 25.78 3.37
C SER A 462 -32.18 24.93 2.55
N LEU A 463 -32.19 23.61 2.74
CA LEU A 463 -32.99 22.65 1.97
C LEU A 463 -34.40 22.48 2.53
N THR A 464 -35.21 23.54 2.43
CA THR A 464 -36.59 23.54 2.94
C THR A 464 -37.51 22.51 2.27
N GLU A 465 -37.17 22.05 1.07
CA GLU A 465 -37.90 21.01 0.33
C GLU A 465 -37.84 19.65 1.03
N LEU A 466 -36.79 19.36 1.81
CA LEU A 466 -36.62 18.08 2.52
C LEU A 466 -37.77 17.76 3.48
N TYR A 467 -38.41 18.78 4.05
CA TYR A 467 -39.59 18.60 4.90
C TYR A 467 -40.77 18.00 4.13
N HIS A 468 -40.84 18.20 2.82
CA HIS A 468 -41.93 17.76 1.96
C HIS A 468 -41.63 16.47 1.18
N VAL A 469 -40.35 16.11 0.99
CA VAL A 469 -39.94 14.91 0.23
C VAL A 469 -40.58 13.62 0.75
N LEU A 470 -40.69 13.46 2.06
CA LEU A 470 -41.36 12.31 2.70
C LEU A 470 -42.80 12.62 3.14
N GLY A 471 -43.33 13.80 2.83
CA GLY A 471 -44.71 14.19 3.11
C GLY A 471 -44.97 14.73 4.52
N SER A 472 -44.01 15.42 5.14
CA SER A 472 -44.14 15.95 6.51
C SER A 472 -44.20 17.49 6.59
N ASN A 473 -44.25 18.04 7.80
CA ASN A 473 -44.14 19.47 8.05
C ASN A 473 -43.03 19.80 9.05
N LYS A 474 -42.49 21.01 8.97
CA LYS A 474 -41.35 21.44 9.81
C LYS A 474 -41.57 21.26 11.31
N ARG A 475 -42.78 21.49 11.79
CA ARG A 475 -43.09 21.39 13.23
C ARG A 475 -43.06 19.94 13.72
N SER A 476 -43.62 19.01 12.95
CA SER A 476 -43.66 17.59 13.30
C SER A 476 -42.28 16.94 13.16
N VAL A 477 -41.52 17.28 12.12
CA VAL A 477 -40.11 16.86 11.96
C VAL A 477 -39.25 17.35 13.13
N ASN A 478 -39.34 18.63 13.52
CA ASN A 478 -38.58 19.15 14.66
C ASN A 478 -38.90 18.43 15.99
N ALA A 479 -40.15 18.02 16.20
CA ALA A 479 -40.55 17.25 17.37
C ALA A 479 -40.01 15.81 17.31
N ALA A 480 -40.02 15.18 16.13
CA ALA A 480 -39.45 13.85 15.91
C ALA A 480 -37.92 13.86 16.10
N TYR A 481 -37.24 14.86 15.56
CA TYR A 481 -35.79 15.07 15.67
C TYR A 481 -35.35 15.21 17.14
N ARG A 482 -36.02 16.05 17.95
CA ARG A 482 -35.69 16.18 19.39
C ARG A 482 -35.90 14.87 20.13
N ARG A 483 -37.00 14.19 19.83
CA ARG A 483 -37.31 12.88 20.42
C ARG A 483 -36.25 11.84 20.08
N MET A 484 -35.84 11.75 18.82
CA MET A 484 -34.81 10.79 18.39
C MET A 484 -33.49 11.08 19.11
N ARG A 485 -33.05 12.35 19.14
CA ARG A 485 -31.86 12.79 19.87
C ARG A 485 -31.89 12.39 21.34
N GLU A 486 -32.98 12.70 22.04
CA GLU A 486 -33.15 12.38 23.46
C GLU A 486 -33.17 10.86 23.71
N THR A 487 -33.86 10.11 22.85
CA THR A 487 -33.97 8.64 22.96
C THR A 487 -32.63 7.95 22.74
N LEU A 488 -31.86 8.43 21.76
CA LEU A 488 -30.56 7.87 21.44
C LEU A 488 -29.43 8.43 22.33
N GLY A 489 -29.67 9.54 23.00
CA GLY A 489 -28.65 10.29 23.73
C GLY A 489 -27.53 10.75 22.81
N CYS A 490 -27.86 11.20 21.60
CA CYS A 490 -26.87 11.65 20.63
C CYS A 490 -26.25 12.99 21.05
N VAL A 491 -24.95 13.11 20.86
CA VAL A 491 -24.17 14.32 21.09
C VAL A 491 -23.61 14.84 19.75
N PRO A 492 -23.18 16.10 19.64
CA PRO A 492 -22.45 16.57 18.45
C PRO A 492 -21.20 15.73 18.21
N PHE A 493 -20.97 15.30 16.97
CA PHE A 493 -19.87 14.38 16.61
C PHE A 493 -19.88 13.06 17.39
N ASP A 494 -21.07 12.48 17.60
CA ASP A 494 -21.25 11.18 18.23
C ASP A 494 -20.51 10.07 17.44
N PRO A 495 -19.49 9.42 18.01
CA PRO A 495 -18.64 8.48 17.29
C PRO A 495 -19.37 7.23 16.84
N ARG A 496 -20.59 6.97 17.32
CA ARG A 496 -21.41 5.82 16.88
C ARG A 496 -21.93 5.99 15.44
N TYR A 497 -22.06 7.23 14.96
CA TYR A 497 -22.69 7.55 13.68
C TYR A 497 -21.90 8.61 12.89
N LEU A 498 -20.58 8.65 13.10
CA LEU A 498 -19.69 9.63 12.52
C LEU A 498 -19.10 9.10 11.22
N SER A 499 -19.34 9.80 10.11
CA SER A 499 -18.74 9.52 8.81
C SER A 499 -17.33 10.09 8.71
N GLU A 500 -16.60 9.68 7.67
CA GLU A 500 -15.29 10.23 7.27
C GLU A 500 -15.27 11.77 7.26
N GLU A 501 -16.25 12.40 6.59
CA GLU A 501 -16.43 13.86 6.57
C GLU A 501 -16.68 14.42 7.98
N GLY A 502 -17.44 13.70 8.79
CA GLY A 502 -17.77 14.07 10.15
C GLY A 502 -16.53 14.06 11.06
N PHE A 503 -15.66 13.07 10.92
CA PHE A 503 -14.39 12.98 11.63
C PHE A 503 -13.47 14.16 11.29
N VAL A 504 -13.30 14.45 10.00
CA VAL A 504 -12.51 15.60 9.55
C VAL A 504 -13.13 16.92 10.03
N THR A 505 -14.44 17.09 9.91
CA THR A 505 -15.15 18.30 10.36
C THR A 505 -15.06 18.50 11.87
N MET A 506 -15.13 17.42 12.66
CA MET A 506 -14.92 17.44 14.10
C MET A 506 -13.54 18.01 14.44
N LEU A 507 -12.52 17.49 13.76
CA LEU A 507 -11.11 17.85 13.95
C LEU A 507 -10.86 19.33 13.59
N CYS A 508 -11.30 19.77 12.41
CA CYS A 508 -11.16 21.14 11.93
C CYS A 508 -12.01 22.13 12.74
N GLY A 509 -13.22 21.74 13.16
CA GLY A 509 -14.08 22.57 14.01
C GLY A 509 -13.50 22.84 15.40
N ALA A 510 -12.75 21.90 15.97
CA ALA A 510 -11.99 22.12 17.20
C ALA A 510 -10.84 23.13 17.01
N ALA A 511 -10.27 23.20 15.81
CA ALA A 511 -9.23 24.16 15.45
C ALA A 511 -9.74 25.61 15.35
N MET A 512 -10.97 25.81 14.85
CA MET A 512 -11.56 27.13 14.63
C MET A 512 -12.06 27.79 15.92
N ARG A 513 -12.65 27.05 16.87
CA ARG A 513 -13.17 27.63 18.14
C ARG A 513 -12.11 28.38 18.96
N LYS A 514 -10.82 28.06 18.80
CA LYS A 514 -9.71 28.76 19.47
C LYS A 514 -9.17 29.98 18.72
N VAL A 515 -9.48 30.14 17.44
CA VAL A 515 -9.10 31.35 16.67
C VAL A 515 -10.00 32.51 17.08
N ASP A 516 -11.30 32.27 17.25
CA ASP A 516 -12.24 33.28 17.71
C ASP A 516 -11.94 33.76 19.14
N GLU A 517 -11.57 32.85 20.05
CA GLU A 517 -11.16 33.22 21.43
C GLU A 517 -9.91 34.13 21.50
N LYS A 518 -9.04 34.09 20.48
CA LYS A 518 -7.86 34.97 20.38
C LYS A 518 -8.14 36.32 19.72
N THR A 519 -9.24 36.42 18.98
CA THR A 519 -9.62 37.65 18.27
C THR A 519 -10.54 38.52 19.13
N GLU A 520 -11.16 37.94 20.17
CA GLU A 520 -11.95 38.63 21.18
C GLU A 520 -11.18 39.01 22.48
N SER A 521 -9.86 38.75 22.55
CA SER A 521 -8.96 39.21 23.64
C SER A 521 -7.98 40.27 23.15
#